data_AF-A0A1V5R0U7-F1
#
_entry.id   AF-A0A1V5R0U7-F1
#
_cell.length_a   1.000
_cell.length_b   1.000
_cell.length_c   1.000
_cell.angle_alpha   90.00
_cell.angle_beta   90.00
_cell.angle_gamma   90.00
#
_symmetry.space_group_name_H-M   'P 1'
#
loop_
_entity.id
_entity.type
_entity.pdbx_description
1 polymer ?
#
loop_
_entity_poly.entity_id
_entity_poly.type
_entity_poly.pdbx_seq_one_letter_code
_entity_poly.pdbx_strand_id
1 'polypeptide(L)'
;MAHEQPRTAQPRRGRKPLLNEQDCALLRDQVQRHPGTPMSELVRLLEAQGKKASGTTISKALMAMGFRRERRRKAVSAPSPQTPPRYREVHRREPTPSSYPSSLTDREWEVLEPLLAKVKDPRGRKPVHPPREILNAIFYAARTGCQWRQLPKDFPAWTAVWSVFRRLRDAGTLERLYEALFAMWRQLEGRSASPSAGIIDSQTVKTTEKGGSAATMRAKRPKGGRDTSSPT
;
A
#
# COMPACT_ATOMS: atom_id res chain seq x y z
N MET A 1 47.80 59.72 -8.81
CA MET A 1 46.79 58.95 -8.06
C MET A 1 45.47 59.18 -8.76
N ALA A 2 44.92 58.13 -9.38
CA ALA A 2 43.82 58.20 -10.33
C ALA A 2 42.48 58.52 -9.63
N HIS A 3 41.72 59.47 -10.17
CA HIS A 3 40.32 59.71 -9.81
C HIS A 3 39.44 58.77 -10.62
N GLU A 4 38.87 57.76 -9.96
CA GLU A 4 37.93 56.83 -10.56
C GLU A 4 36.49 57.31 -10.27
N GLN A 5 35.80 57.82 -11.29
CA GLN A 5 34.37 58.15 -11.19
C GLN A 5 33.52 56.88 -11.35
N PRO A 6 32.45 56.71 -10.55
CA PRO A 6 31.58 55.54 -10.65
C PRO A 6 30.75 55.58 -11.93
N ARG A 7 30.94 54.59 -12.81
CA ARG A 7 30.11 54.36 -14.00
C ARG A 7 28.67 54.04 -13.58
N THR A 8 27.73 54.95 -13.81
CA THR A 8 26.30 54.67 -13.74
C THR A 8 25.92 53.70 -14.86
N ALA A 9 25.66 52.44 -14.49
CA ALA A 9 25.21 51.39 -15.41
C ALA A 9 23.77 51.66 -15.87
N GLN A 10 23.58 51.94 -17.16
CA GLN A 10 22.25 51.99 -17.77
C GLN A 10 21.63 50.58 -17.82
N PRO A 11 20.33 50.41 -17.50
CA PRO A 11 19.68 49.11 -17.55
C PRO A 11 19.55 48.61 -19.00
N ARG A 12 19.83 47.32 -19.21
CA ARG A 12 19.78 46.65 -20.52
C ARG A 12 18.38 46.76 -21.12
N ARG A 13 18.26 47.33 -22.32
CA ARG A 13 17.00 47.46 -23.06
C ARG A 13 16.51 46.07 -23.50
N GLY A 14 15.58 45.49 -22.74
CA GLY A 14 14.84 44.30 -23.13
C GLY A 14 13.86 44.55 -24.28
N ARG A 15 13.35 43.47 -24.87
CA ARG A 15 12.26 43.50 -25.87
C ARG A 15 11.07 44.28 -25.30
N LYS A 16 10.54 45.24 -26.07
CA LYS A 16 9.37 46.04 -25.66
C LYS A 16 8.24 45.09 -25.21
N PRO A 17 7.58 45.37 -24.07
CA PRO A 17 6.48 44.53 -23.61
C PRO A 17 5.38 44.45 -24.67
N LEU A 18 4.82 43.26 -24.87
CA LEU A 18 3.77 42.99 -25.87
C LEU A 18 2.46 43.73 -25.57
N LEU A 19 2.27 44.15 -24.31
CA LEU A 19 1.10 44.86 -23.82
C LEU A 19 1.50 46.31 -23.52
N ASN A 20 0.71 47.24 -24.01
CA ASN A 20 0.85 48.66 -23.75
C ASN A 20 0.22 49.00 -22.39
N GLU A 21 0.50 50.20 -21.89
CA GLU A 21 -0.05 50.69 -20.63
C GLU A 21 -1.59 50.73 -20.62
N GLN A 22 -2.20 51.05 -21.75
CA GLN A 22 -3.66 51.00 -21.94
C GLN A 22 -4.24 49.59 -21.79
N ASP A 23 -3.53 48.56 -22.27
CA ASP A 23 -3.99 47.17 -22.19
C ASP A 23 -3.91 46.66 -20.76
N CYS A 24 -2.83 47.01 -20.06
CA CYS A 24 -2.65 46.70 -18.65
C CYS A 24 -3.72 47.39 -17.79
N ALA A 25 -4.08 48.64 -18.11
CA ALA A 25 -5.16 49.36 -17.43
C ALA A 25 -6.52 48.68 -17.63
N LEU A 26 -6.84 48.26 -18.87
CA LEU A 26 -8.08 47.53 -19.17
C LEU A 26 -8.16 46.18 -18.44
N LEU A 27 -7.07 45.41 -18.45
CA LEU A 27 -7.00 44.13 -17.74
C LEU A 27 -7.20 44.31 -16.23
N ARG A 28 -6.56 45.33 -15.64
CA ARG A 28 -6.67 45.66 -14.21
C ARG A 28 -8.12 46.00 -13.85
N ASP A 29 -8.72 46.89 -14.62
CA ASP A 29 -10.08 47.37 -14.45
C ASP A 29 -11.11 46.22 -14.56
N GLN A 30 -10.95 45.36 -15.57
CA GLN A 30 -11.84 44.20 -15.73
C GLN A 30 -11.73 43.20 -14.57
N VAL A 31 -10.51 42.87 -14.13
CA VAL A 31 -10.28 41.94 -13.01
C VAL A 31 -10.77 42.53 -11.68
N GLN A 32 -10.74 43.86 -11.51
CA GLN A 32 -11.29 44.55 -10.34
C GLN A 32 -12.82 44.55 -10.31
N ARG A 33 -13.48 44.79 -11.46
CA ARG A 33 -14.95 44.70 -11.54
C ARG A 33 -15.47 43.29 -11.37
N HIS A 34 -14.73 42.29 -11.85
CA HIS A 34 -15.14 40.90 -11.87
C HIS A 34 -14.02 39.98 -11.33
N PRO A 35 -13.86 39.88 -10.00
CA PRO A 35 -12.89 38.98 -9.39
C PRO A 35 -13.29 37.52 -9.64
N GLY A 36 -12.81 36.94 -10.74
CA GLY A 36 -13.19 35.60 -11.20
C GLY A 36 -13.25 35.43 -12.73
N THR A 37 -13.03 36.49 -13.50
CA THR A 37 -13.00 36.42 -14.97
C THR A 37 -12.06 35.32 -15.46
N PRO A 38 -12.55 34.36 -16.28
CA PRO A 38 -11.70 33.29 -16.80
C PRO A 38 -10.68 33.88 -17.78
N MET A 39 -9.50 33.25 -17.86
CA MET A 39 -8.41 33.69 -18.74
C MET A 39 -8.84 33.82 -20.22
N SER A 40 -9.77 32.98 -20.67
CA SER A 40 -10.34 33.02 -22.01
C SER A 40 -11.04 34.34 -22.33
N GLU A 41 -11.74 34.92 -21.35
CA GLU A 41 -12.46 36.18 -21.53
C GLU A 41 -11.48 37.36 -21.59
N LEU A 42 -10.38 37.30 -20.82
CA LEU A 42 -9.30 38.29 -20.89
C LEU A 42 -8.56 38.26 -22.23
N VAL A 43 -8.38 37.07 -22.82
CA VAL A 43 -7.83 36.93 -24.18
C VAL A 43 -8.76 37.58 -25.20
N ARG A 44 -10.06 37.30 -25.15
CA ARG A 44 -11.06 37.88 -26.06
C ARG A 44 -11.10 39.41 -25.99
N LEU A 45 -10.96 39.99 -24.80
CA LEU A 45 -10.89 41.46 -24.63
C LEU A 45 -9.69 42.09 -25.35
N LEU A 46 -8.53 41.44 -25.30
CA LEU A 46 -7.35 41.94 -26.01
C LEU A 46 -7.43 41.69 -27.53
N GLU A 47 -8.03 40.57 -27.94
CA GLU A 47 -8.29 40.30 -29.36
C GLU A 47 -9.24 41.33 -29.98
N ALA A 48 -10.24 41.79 -29.23
CA ALA A 48 -11.14 42.87 -29.65
C ALA A 48 -10.40 44.21 -29.87
N GLN A 49 -9.25 44.41 -29.22
CA GLN A 49 -8.36 45.55 -29.44
C GLN A 49 -7.28 45.29 -30.51
N GLY A 50 -7.38 44.18 -31.24
CA GLY A 50 -6.43 43.78 -32.28
C GLY A 50 -5.13 43.18 -31.76
N LYS A 51 -5.04 42.84 -30.47
CA LYS A 51 -3.81 42.34 -29.83
C LYS A 51 -3.89 40.85 -29.57
N LYS A 52 -3.06 40.09 -30.29
CA LYS A 52 -2.92 38.63 -30.10
C LYS A 52 -1.95 38.34 -28.95
N ALA A 53 -2.45 38.29 -27.72
CA ALA A 53 -1.67 37.95 -26.53
C ALA A 53 -2.03 36.54 -26.02
N SER A 54 -1.03 35.71 -25.76
CA SER A 54 -1.21 34.41 -25.10
C SER A 54 -1.66 34.58 -23.64
N GLY A 55 -2.48 33.66 -23.12
CA GLY A 55 -2.92 33.65 -21.72
C GLY A 55 -1.75 33.68 -20.71
N THR A 56 -0.58 33.15 -21.08
CA THR A 56 0.63 33.24 -20.25
C THR A 56 1.17 34.67 -20.18
N THR A 57 1.07 35.45 -21.26
CA THR A 57 1.48 36.86 -21.30
C THR A 57 0.55 37.70 -20.42
N ILE A 58 -0.76 37.48 -20.53
CA ILE A 58 -1.77 38.13 -19.69
C ILE A 58 -1.55 37.77 -18.22
N SER A 59 -1.33 36.48 -17.92
CA SER A 59 -1.03 36.04 -16.56
C SER A 59 0.22 36.69 -16.00
N LYS A 60 1.31 36.83 -16.77
CA LYS A 60 2.52 37.53 -16.32
C LYS A 60 2.28 39.02 -16.07
N ALA A 61 1.51 39.68 -16.92
CA ALA A 61 1.16 41.09 -16.75
C ALA A 61 0.30 41.31 -15.49
N LEU A 62 -0.69 40.46 -15.26
CA LEU A 62 -1.51 40.48 -14.03
C LEU A 62 -0.67 40.24 -12.77
N MET A 63 0.26 39.28 -12.81
CA MET A 63 1.18 39.03 -11.68
C MET A 63 2.10 40.24 -11.43
N ALA A 64 2.60 40.88 -12.48
CA ALA A 64 3.42 42.10 -12.34
C ALA A 64 2.62 43.29 -11.77
N MET A 65 1.30 43.31 -11.99
CA MET A 65 0.37 44.27 -11.40
C MET A 65 -0.10 43.89 -9.98
N GLY A 66 0.41 42.80 -9.41
CA GLY A 66 0.10 42.37 -8.04
C GLY A 66 -1.12 41.45 -7.90
N PHE A 67 -1.79 41.08 -8.99
CA PHE A 67 -2.88 40.11 -8.93
C PHE A 67 -2.34 38.70 -8.76
N ARG A 68 -2.75 38.01 -7.68
CA ARG A 68 -2.47 36.59 -7.49
C ARG A 68 -3.71 35.75 -7.76
N ARG A 69 -3.50 34.61 -8.41
CA ARG A 69 -4.54 33.61 -8.62
C ARG A 69 -4.81 32.88 -7.30
N GLU A 70 -5.90 33.23 -6.65
CA GLU A 70 -6.38 32.47 -5.50
C GLU A 70 -6.98 31.16 -6.00
N ARG A 71 -6.32 30.04 -5.70
CA ARG A 71 -6.90 28.73 -5.99
C ARG A 71 -8.04 28.54 -4.99
N ARG A 72 -9.29 28.54 -5.46
CA ARG A 72 -10.46 28.20 -4.62
C ARG A 72 -10.11 26.93 -3.83
N ARG A 73 -9.84 27.07 -2.54
CA ARG A 73 -9.64 25.93 -1.66
C ARG A 73 -10.93 25.13 -1.78
N LYS A 74 -10.84 23.87 -2.24
CA LYS A 74 -11.97 22.96 -2.10
C LYS A 74 -12.33 23.02 -0.63
N ALA A 75 -13.59 23.34 -0.31
CA ALA A 75 -14.10 23.19 1.04
C ALA A 75 -13.69 21.78 1.48
N VAL A 76 -12.95 21.68 2.58
CA VAL A 76 -12.61 20.38 3.15
C VAL A 76 -13.96 19.75 3.47
N SER A 77 -14.37 18.77 2.68
CA SER A 77 -15.55 17.98 3.00
C SER A 77 -15.34 17.44 4.41
N ALA A 78 -16.38 17.50 5.25
CA ALA A 78 -16.36 16.88 6.57
C ALA A 78 -15.68 15.50 6.46
N PRO A 79 -14.78 15.12 7.39
CA PRO A 79 -14.13 13.83 7.33
C PRO A 79 -15.20 12.76 7.19
N SER A 80 -15.11 11.98 6.11
CA SER A 80 -15.95 10.80 5.93
C SER A 80 -15.89 9.97 7.22
N PRO A 81 -16.98 9.33 7.68
CA PRO A 81 -16.92 8.46 8.85
C PRO A 81 -15.73 7.53 8.69
N GLN A 82 -14.71 7.71 9.53
CA GLN A 82 -13.48 6.96 9.41
C GLN A 82 -13.86 5.50 9.43
N THR A 83 -13.53 4.75 8.38
CA THR A 83 -13.76 3.30 8.41
C THR A 83 -13.01 2.79 9.62
N PRO A 84 -13.72 2.23 10.62
CA PRO A 84 -13.06 1.83 11.85
C PRO A 84 -11.95 0.85 11.47
N PRO A 85 -10.78 0.94 12.14
CA PRO A 85 -9.66 0.08 11.83
C PRO A 85 -10.12 -1.38 11.83
N ARG A 86 -9.58 -2.16 10.90
CA ARG A 86 -9.92 -3.59 10.73
C ARG A 86 -9.76 -4.39 12.03
N TYR A 87 -8.93 -3.89 12.94
CA TYR A 87 -8.73 -4.42 14.28
C TYR A 87 -9.13 -3.36 15.33
N ARG A 88 -10.12 -3.68 16.17
CA ARG A 88 -10.67 -2.80 17.22
C ARG A 88 -10.24 -3.31 18.60
N GLU A 89 -10.49 -2.53 19.65
CA GLU A 89 -10.27 -2.96 21.04
C GLU A 89 -10.98 -4.29 21.35
N VAL A 90 -12.19 -4.48 20.83
CA VAL A 90 -12.97 -5.74 20.92
C VAL A 90 -12.27 -6.96 20.28
N HIS A 91 -11.25 -6.73 19.45
CA HIS A 91 -10.46 -7.76 18.79
C HIS A 91 -9.12 -7.99 19.50
N ARG A 92 -8.67 -7.05 20.34
CA ARG A 92 -7.42 -7.16 21.07
C ARG A 92 -7.52 -8.30 22.08
N ARG A 93 -6.58 -9.23 22.00
CA ARG A 93 -6.45 -10.34 22.96
C ARG A 93 -5.66 -9.85 24.15
N GLU A 94 -6.14 -10.11 25.36
CA GLU A 94 -5.35 -9.87 26.57
C GLU A 94 -4.13 -10.80 26.56
N PRO A 95 -2.91 -10.27 26.75
CA PRO A 95 -1.72 -11.08 26.76
C PRO A 95 -1.74 -12.01 27.98
N THR A 96 -1.97 -13.31 27.76
CA THR A 96 -1.76 -14.31 28.81
C THR A 96 -0.28 -14.69 28.83
N PRO A 97 0.41 -14.65 29.99
CA PRO A 97 1.86 -14.84 30.07
C PRO A 97 2.37 -16.18 29.53
N SER A 98 1.48 -17.18 29.41
CA SER A 98 1.81 -18.56 29.07
C SER A 98 1.30 -19.01 27.70
N SER A 99 0.79 -18.10 26.85
CA SER A 99 0.21 -18.48 25.57
C SER A 99 0.70 -17.65 24.39
N TYR A 100 0.86 -18.30 23.24
CA TYR A 100 1.16 -17.61 22.00
C TYR A 100 -0.01 -16.71 21.57
N PRO A 101 0.25 -15.61 20.85
CA PRO A 101 -0.81 -14.77 20.27
C PRO A 101 -1.76 -15.52 19.33
N SER A 102 -1.36 -16.68 18.82
CA SER A 102 -2.15 -17.59 17.98
C SER A 102 -3.04 -18.56 18.77
N SER A 103 -2.87 -18.68 20.08
CA SER A 103 -3.65 -19.58 20.92
C SER A 103 -5.11 -19.15 21.02
N LEU A 104 -5.98 -20.12 21.31
CA LEU A 104 -7.41 -19.89 21.49
C LEU A 104 -7.72 -19.27 22.84
N THR A 105 -8.57 -18.24 22.82
CA THR A 105 -9.26 -17.73 24.01
C THR A 105 -10.31 -18.74 24.49
N ASP A 106 -10.74 -18.64 25.76
CA ASP A 106 -11.75 -19.55 26.31
C ASP A 106 -13.08 -19.47 25.55
N ARG A 107 -13.49 -18.25 25.17
CA ARG A 107 -14.69 -18.01 24.36
C ARG A 107 -14.60 -18.64 22.97
N GLU A 108 -13.44 -18.54 22.32
CA GLU A 108 -13.21 -19.23 21.04
C GLU A 108 -13.25 -20.76 21.24
N TRP A 109 -12.66 -21.25 22.32
CA TRP A 109 -12.65 -22.67 22.65
C TRP A 109 -14.05 -23.25 22.84
N GLU A 110 -14.93 -22.56 23.57
CA GLU A 110 -16.32 -22.97 23.79
C GLU A 110 -17.10 -23.18 22.48
N VAL A 111 -16.83 -22.34 21.48
CA VAL A 111 -17.45 -22.47 20.15
C VAL A 111 -16.89 -23.67 19.38
N LEU A 112 -15.59 -23.94 19.51
CA LEU A 112 -14.92 -24.98 18.75
C LEU A 112 -15.09 -26.38 19.33
N GLU A 113 -15.00 -26.54 20.65
CA GLU A 113 -15.06 -27.82 21.35
C GLU A 113 -16.15 -28.79 20.85
N PRO A 114 -17.43 -28.37 20.70
CA PRO A 114 -18.48 -29.27 20.23
C PRO A 114 -18.28 -29.75 18.77
N LEU A 115 -17.53 -29.01 17.95
CA LEU A 115 -17.20 -29.42 16.59
C LEU A 115 -16.13 -30.50 16.57
N LEU A 116 -15.17 -30.47 17.51
CA LEU A 116 -14.17 -31.53 17.64
C LEU A 116 -14.73 -32.81 18.26
N ALA A 117 -15.68 -32.70 19.19
CA ALA A 117 -16.32 -33.86 19.79
C ALA A 117 -16.98 -34.77 18.74
N LYS A 118 -17.51 -34.18 17.66
CA LYS A 118 -18.14 -34.89 16.53
C LYS A 118 -17.17 -35.68 15.66
N VAL A 119 -15.86 -35.42 15.77
CA VAL A 119 -14.80 -36.08 14.98
C VAL A 119 -14.08 -37.16 15.79
N LYS A 120 -14.36 -37.26 17.11
CA LYS A 120 -13.77 -38.31 17.94
C LYS A 120 -14.32 -39.67 17.52
N ASP A 121 -13.41 -40.53 17.03
CA ASP A 121 -13.72 -41.93 16.79
C ASP A 121 -13.92 -42.65 18.13
N PRO A 122 -15.11 -43.20 18.42
CA PRO A 122 -15.38 -43.91 19.67
C PRO A 122 -14.57 -45.19 19.84
N ARG A 123 -13.95 -45.71 18.76
CA ARG A 123 -13.13 -46.94 18.78
C ARG A 123 -11.62 -46.66 18.81
N GLY A 124 -11.20 -45.41 18.82
CA GLY A 124 -9.80 -45.01 18.75
C GLY A 124 -9.06 -45.01 20.10
N ARG A 125 -7.73 -45.02 20.04
CA ARG A 125 -6.85 -44.82 21.21
C ARG A 125 -7.18 -43.47 21.87
N LYS A 126 -7.30 -43.47 23.21
CA LYS A 126 -7.54 -42.23 23.98
C LYS A 126 -6.49 -41.17 23.64
N PRO A 127 -6.90 -39.90 23.38
CA PRO A 127 -5.96 -38.83 23.12
C PRO A 127 -5.02 -38.63 24.32
N VAL A 128 -3.71 -38.53 24.04
CA VAL A 128 -2.69 -38.28 25.08
C VAL A 128 -2.65 -36.80 25.48
N HIS A 129 -2.94 -35.91 24.54
CA HIS A 129 -2.93 -34.46 24.74
C HIS A 129 -4.34 -33.89 24.70
N PRO A 130 -4.64 -32.83 25.46
CA PRO A 130 -5.91 -32.16 25.40
C PRO A 130 -6.12 -31.56 23.99
N PRO A 131 -7.35 -31.63 23.45
CA PRO A 131 -7.63 -31.21 22.07
C PRO A 131 -7.33 -29.72 21.84
N ARG A 132 -7.46 -28.88 22.88
CA ARG A 132 -7.13 -27.45 22.84
C ARG A 132 -5.66 -27.19 22.56
N GLU A 133 -4.74 -27.92 23.20
CA GLU A 133 -3.31 -27.77 22.95
C GLU A 133 -2.92 -28.16 21.53
N ILE A 134 -3.55 -29.22 21.00
CA ILE A 134 -3.32 -29.65 19.61
C ILE A 134 -3.79 -28.57 18.63
N LEU A 135 -4.97 -27.98 18.84
CA LEU A 135 -5.45 -26.88 18.00
C LEU A 135 -4.59 -25.62 18.13
N ASN A 136 -4.14 -25.29 19.33
CA ASN A 136 -3.22 -24.16 19.53
C ASN A 136 -1.93 -24.36 18.72
N ALA A 137 -1.37 -25.58 18.70
CA ALA A 137 -0.21 -25.91 17.89
C ALA A 137 -0.49 -25.80 16.37
N ILE A 138 -1.66 -26.28 15.92
CA ILE A 138 -2.09 -26.15 14.52
C ILE A 138 -2.23 -24.67 14.11
N PHE A 139 -2.87 -23.85 14.96
CA PHE A 139 -3.03 -22.42 14.69
C PHE A 139 -1.74 -21.65 14.77
N TYR A 140 -0.81 -22.05 15.64
CA TYR A 140 0.54 -21.53 15.66
C TYR A 140 1.25 -21.79 14.32
N ALA A 141 1.25 -23.04 13.84
CA ALA A 141 1.85 -23.41 12.56
C ALA A 141 1.19 -22.66 11.39
N ALA A 142 -0.14 -22.56 11.38
CA ALA A 142 -0.88 -21.86 10.34
C ALA A 142 -0.61 -20.34 10.34
N ARG A 143 -0.45 -19.72 11.52
CA ARG A 143 -0.16 -18.29 11.66
C ARG A 143 1.28 -17.94 11.28
N THR A 144 2.24 -18.77 11.69
CA THR A 144 3.67 -18.48 11.53
C THR A 144 4.23 -19.03 10.22
N GLY A 145 3.58 -20.03 9.62
CA GLY A 145 4.11 -20.77 8.48
C GLY A 145 5.32 -21.64 8.82
N CYS A 146 5.57 -21.94 10.09
CA CYS A 146 6.72 -22.75 10.48
C CYS A 146 6.58 -24.19 9.97
N GLN A 147 7.72 -24.84 9.70
CA GLN A 147 7.74 -26.27 9.39
C GLN A 147 7.23 -27.07 10.61
N TRP A 148 6.48 -28.15 10.39
CA TRP A 148 5.95 -28.98 11.49
C TRP A 148 7.02 -29.47 12.46
N ARG A 149 8.21 -29.82 11.97
CA ARG A 149 9.34 -30.26 12.79
C ARG A 149 9.99 -29.14 13.61
N GLN A 150 9.68 -27.89 13.29
CA GLN A 150 10.13 -26.67 13.98
C GLN A 150 9.06 -26.13 14.94
N LEU A 151 8.01 -26.90 15.23
CA LEU A 151 7.07 -26.54 16.27
C LEU A 151 7.82 -26.35 17.61
N PRO A 152 7.51 -25.28 18.36
CA PRO A 152 8.03 -25.08 19.71
C PRO A 152 7.84 -26.31 20.62
N LYS A 153 8.78 -26.53 21.54
CA LYS A 153 8.86 -27.74 22.38
C LYS A 153 7.82 -27.79 23.52
N ASP A 154 7.21 -26.66 23.81
CA ASP A 154 6.07 -26.50 24.72
C ASP A 154 4.75 -27.03 24.12
N PHE A 155 4.69 -27.24 22.81
CA PHE A 155 3.57 -27.93 22.18
C PHE A 155 3.72 -29.46 22.22
N PRO A 156 2.59 -30.20 22.07
CA PRO A 156 2.62 -31.63 21.81
C PRO A 156 3.54 -31.99 20.64
N ALA A 157 4.08 -33.21 20.66
CA ALA A 157 4.99 -33.69 19.63
C ALA A 157 4.38 -33.51 18.22
N TRP A 158 5.16 -32.96 17.29
CA TRP A 158 4.68 -32.58 15.95
C TRP A 158 3.98 -33.72 15.20
N THR A 159 4.38 -34.98 15.43
CA THR A 159 3.76 -36.16 14.83
C THR A 159 2.30 -36.35 15.28
N ALA A 160 2.02 -36.11 16.55
CA ALA A 160 0.68 -36.16 17.12
C ALA A 160 -0.18 -35.02 16.57
N VAL A 161 0.38 -33.81 16.53
CA VAL A 161 -0.27 -32.61 15.98
C VAL A 161 -0.62 -32.83 14.51
N TRP A 162 0.34 -33.28 13.71
CA TRP A 162 0.15 -33.57 12.28
C TRP A 162 -0.91 -34.65 12.03
N SER A 163 -0.91 -35.72 12.82
CA SER A 163 -1.90 -36.80 12.70
C SER A 163 -3.33 -36.30 12.95
N VAL A 164 -3.52 -35.42 13.94
CA VAL A 164 -4.82 -34.78 14.19
C VAL A 164 -5.16 -33.81 13.07
N PHE A 165 -4.23 -32.93 12.69
CA PHE A 165 -4.44 -31.97 11.59
C PHE A 165 -4.91 -32.67 10.32
N ARG A 166 -4.23 -33.75 9.92
CA ARG A 166 -4.59 -34.53 8.73
C ARG A 166 -6.01 -35.10 8.84
N ARG A 167 -6.38 -35.66 9.99
CA ARG A 167 -7.76 -36.14 10.22
C ARG A 167 -8.80 -35.03 10.14
N LEU A 168 -8.53 -33.87 10.75
CA LEU A 168 -9.43 -32.72 10.71
C LEU A 168 -9.60 -32.18 9.28
N ARG A 169 -8.51 -32.12 8.51
CA ARG A 169 -8.51 -31.72 7.09
C ARG A 169 -9.33 -32.68 6.25
N ASP A 170 -9.03 -33.98 6.36
CA ASP A 170 -9.68 -35.01 5.53
C ASP A 170 -11.18 -35.13 5.86
N ALA A 171 -11.58 -34.80 7.10
CA ALA A 171 -12.97 -34.74 7.52
C ALA A 171 -13.68 -33.39 7.23
N GLY A 172 -13.03 -32.44 6.55
CA GLY A 172 -13.59 -31.10 6.29
C GLY A 172 -13.91 -30.30 7.55
N THR A 173 -13.30 -30.65 8.68
CA THR A 173 -13.60 -30.03 9.97
C THR A 173 -12.88 -28.71 10.15
N LEU A 174 -11.72 -28.54 9.53
CA LEU A 174 -10.98 -27.27 9.59
C LEU A 174 -11.80 -26.11 9.02
N GLU A 175 -12.51 -26.36 7.92
CA GLU A 175 -13.41 -25.43 7.26
C GLU A 175 -14.56 -25.04 8.21
N ARG A 176 -15.16 -26.02 8.87
CA ARG A 176 -16.23 -25.80 9.86
C ARG A 176 -15.77 -25.02 11.08
N LEU A 177 -14.55 -25.29 11.58
CA LEU A 177 -13.95 -24.55 12.68
C LEU A 177 -13.72 -23.08 12.26
N TYR A 178 -13.19 -22.87 11.05
CA TYR A 178 -12.99 -21.54 10.49
C TYR A 178 -14.31 -20.77 10.34
N GLU A 179 -15.34 -21.39 9.74
CA GLU A 179 -16.66 -20.80 9.58
C GLU A 179 -17.28 -20.40 10.93
N ALA A 180 -17.19 -21.26 11.95
CA ALA A 180 -17.73 -20.99 13.28
C ALA A 180 -17.03 -19.79 13.95
N LEU A 181 -15.69 -19.73 13.89
CA LEU A 181 -14.95 -18.58 14.39
C LEU A 181 -15.30 -17.31 13.60
N PHE A 182 -15.37 -17.40 12.27
CA PHE A 182 -15.68 -16.27 11.42
C PHE A 182 -17.07 -15.70 11.71
N ALA A 183 -18.07 -16.57 11.86
CA ALA A 183 -19.43 -16.18 12.25
C ALA A 183 -19.46 -15.48 13.61
N MET A 184 -18.79 -16.06 14.62
CA MET A 184 -18.68 -15.46 15.95
C MET A 184 -18.05 -14.05 15.89
N TRP A 185 -16.96 -13.91 15.14
CA TRP A 185 -16.27 -12.63 14.97
C TRP A 185 -17.14 -11.57 14.30
N ARG A 186 -17.92 -11.95 13.27
CA ARG A 186 -18.86 -11.02 12.61
C ARG A 186 -19.98 -10.57 13.54
N GLN A 187 -20.51 -11.48 14.35
CA GLN A 187 -21.53 -11.15 15.34
C GLN A 187 -21.00 -10.18 16.41
N LEU A 188 -19.75 -10.36 16.85
CA LEU A 188 -19.07 -9.42 17.76
C LEU A 188 -18.92 -8.02 17.17
N GLU A 189 -18.78 -7.91 15.85
CA GLU A 189 -18.75 -6.63 15.13
C GLU A 189 -20.13 -6.02 14.86
N GLY A 190 -21.22 -6.68 15.31
CA GLY A 190 -22.60 -6.26 15.02
C GLY A 190 -23.03 -6.52 13.58
N ARG A 191 -22.37 -7.46 12.89
CA ARG A 191 -22.67 -7.85 11.50
C ARG A 191 -23.41 -9.21 11.48
N SER A 192 -24.12 -9.48 10.39
CA SER A 192 -24.70 -10.80 10.13
C SER A 192 -23.62 -11.89 10.09
N ALA A 193 -23.93 -13.06 10.65
CA ALA A 193 -23.00 -14.20 10.76
C ALA A 193 -22.45 -14.66 9.41
N SER A 194 -23.30 -14.71 8.38
CA SER A 194 -22.89 -14.94 7.00
C SER A 194 -22.53 -13.62 6.31
N PRO A 195 -21.46 -13.59 5.50
CA PRO A 195 -21.16 -12.45 4.64
C PRO A 195 -22.18 -12.38 3.50
N SER A 196 -22.61 -11.17 3.14
CA SER A 196 -23.51 -10.96 2.00
C SER A 196 -22.82 -11.11 0.64
N ALA A 197 -21.50 -10.95 0.59
CA ALA A 197 -20.65 -11.15 -0.58
C ALA A 197 -19.25 -11.60 -0.16
N GLY A 198 -18.63 -12.51 -0.92
CA GLY A 198 -17.25 -12.96 -0.74
C GLY A 198 -16.39 -12.52 -1.92
N ILE A 199 -15.24 -11.90 -1.65
CA ILE A 199 -14.22 -11.60 -2.67
C ILE A 199 -13.10 -12.62 -2.49
N ILE A 200 -12.85 -13.42 -3.53
CA ILE A 200 -11.71 -14.34 -3.58
C ILE A 200 -10.66 -13.67 -4.48
N ASP A 201 -9.56 -13.18 -3.87
CA ASP A 201 -8.42 -12.64 -4.61
C ASP A 201 -7.35 -13.73 -4.75
N SER A 202 -7.15 -14.23 -5.96
CA SER A 202 -6.07 -15.18 -6.25
C SER A 202 -4.81 -14.42 -6.64
N GLN A 203 -3.97 -14.11 -5.66
CA GLN A 203 -2.67 -13.52 -5.94
C GLN A 203 -1.70 -14.61 -6.42
N THR A 204 -1.42 -14.60 -7.73
CA THR A 204 -0.30 -15.36 -8.30
C THR A 204 0.98 -14.54 -8.16
N VAL A 205 1.84 -14.92 -7.21
CA VAL A 205 3.20 -14.37 -7.15
C VAL A 205 3.99 -15.00 -8.28
N LYS A 206 4.43 -14.19 -9.26
CA LYS A 206 5.41 -14.62 -10.26
C LYS A 206 6.73 -14.89 -9.54
N THR A 207 7.00 -16.15 -9.20
CA THR A 207 8.35 -16.57 -8.85
C THR A 207 9.20 -16.43 -10.11
N THR A 208 10.29 -15.66 -10.03
CA THR A 208 11.28 -15.66 -11.11
C THR A 208 11.96 -17.02 -11.05
N GLU A 209 11.61 -17.92 -11.97
CA GLU A 209 12.39 -19.12 -12.18
C GLU A 209 13.75 -18.66 -12.75
N LYS A 210 14.77 -18.56 -11.89
CA LYS A 210 16.16 -18.48 -12.36
C LYS A 210 16.63 -19.90 -12.74
N GLY A 211 15.82 -20.60 -13.53
CA GLY A 211 16.18 -21.81 -14.24
C GLY A 211 16.84 -21.41 -15.55
N GLY A 212 18.04 -20.83 -15.46
CA GLY A 212 18.86 -20.64 -16.65
C GLY A 212 19.15 -22.01 -17.24
N SER A 213 18.63 -22.26 -18.44
CA SER A 213 19.05 -23.39 -19.25
C SER A 213 20.57 -23.36 -19.36
N ALA A 214 21.21 -24.44 -18.95
CA ALA A 214 22.64 -24.64 -19.06
C ALA A 214 23.02 -24.62 -20.55
N ALA A 215 23.42 -23.46 -21.06
CA ALA A 215 24.12 -23.33 -22.32
C ALA A 215 25.63 -23.42 -22.04
N THR A 216 26.17 -24.63 -22.17
CA THR A 216 27.62 -24.87 -22.21
C THR A 216 28.19 -24.14 -23.43
N MET A 217 28.81 -22.96 -23.22
CA MET A 217 29.63 -22.32 -24.25
C MET A 217 31.10 -22.45 -23.90
N ARG A 218 31.85 -23.07 -24.80
CA ARG A 218 33.29 -23.34 -24.71
C ARG A 218 34.09 -22.04 -24.77
N ALA A 219 35.03 -21.86 -23.84
CA ALA A 219 35.93 -20.71 -23.82
C ALA A 219 36.73 -20.59 -25.13
N LYS A 220 36.68 -19.40 -25.74
CA LYS A 220 37.41 -19.06 -26.96
C LYS A 220 38.83 -18.65 -26.58
N ARG A 221 39.83 -19.46 -26.99
CA ARG A 221 41.26 -19.13 -26.87
C ARG A 221 41.58 -17.87 -27.71
N PRO A 222 42.29 -16.87 -27.18
CA PRO A 222 42.90 -15.83 -28.02
C PRO A 222 44.10 -16.40 -28.80
N LYS A 223 44.16 -16.07 -30.08
CA LYS A 223 45.26 -16.36 -31.00
C LYS A 223 46.26 -15.18 -30.96
N GLY A 224 47.50 -15.49 -30.59
CA GLY A 224 48.71 -15.01 -31.27
C GLY A 224 49.22 -13.61 -30.94
N GLY A 225 50.38 -13.58 -30.27
CA GLY A 225 51.42 -12.56 -30.41
C GLY A 225 52.75 -13.22 -30.06
N ARG A 226 53.59 -13.45 -31.07
CA ARG A 226 54.96 -13.99 -30.98
C ARG A 226 55.89 -12.78 -31.01
N ASP A 227 56.98 -12.79 -30.22
CA ASP A 227 58.33 -12.27 -30.55
C ASP A 227 59.24 -12.42 -29.31
N THR A 228 60.26 -13.31 -29.38
CA THR A 228 61.73 -13.05 -29.33
C THR A 228 62.22 -12.49 -27.97
N SER A 229 63.20 -13.00 -27.22
CA SER A 229 64.48 -13.69 -27.50
C SER A 229 65.02 -14.33 -26.20
N SER A 230 65.80 -15.42 -26.29
CA SER A 230 66.61 -16.03 -25.21
C SER A 230 67.97 -15.29 -25.02
N PRO A 231 68.96 -15.80 -24.25
CA PRO A 231 69.03 -16.17 -22.82
C PRO A 231 70.27 -15.55 -22.10
N THR A 232 70.36 -15.69 -20.77
CA THR A 232 71.59 -16.04 -20.02
C THR A 232 71.17 -16.66 -18.69
#